data_AF-A0A0U5GIP6-F1
#
_entry.id   AF-A0A0U5GIP6-F1
#
_cell.length_a   1.000
_cell.length_b   1.000
_cell.length_c   1.000
_cell.angle_alpha   90.00
_cell.angle_beta   90.00
_cell.angle_gamma   90.00
#
_symmetry.space_group_name_H-M   'P 1'
#
loop_
_entity.id
_entity.type
_entity.pdbx_description
1 polymer ?
#
loop_
_entity_poly.entity_id
_entity_poly.type
_entity_poly.pdbx_seq_one_letter_code
_entity_poly.pdbx_strand_id
1 'polypeptide(L)'
;MKGRALSLFSLVGAVAAQSGAYGQCGGNNWAGATTCVSGYVCVYQNDWYSQCLPGTASSSTTLTTTTRTTTTTTTTTRTTTTSVPTSTDFPSANGLNFTIDGVTDYFAGSNSYWISMLTNDADVDLVMDHIAESGHKILRIWGFSDINTDPWSGQVWFQRHENGATIINTGADGLQRLDAVVNSAEQRGIKLIINFVNNWDDYGGMSAYLKAYGGTTKTDWYTNDEIQTVYRTYIEAVVSRFIDSPAVFAWELANEPRCNGCDTSILYNWIADTSAYIKSLDPLHMVCIGDEGFGLEEGSDGSYPFAFGEGLDFAANLAIDTIDFGTFHLYPGSWGVSYDWGNLWARTHGAACAAAGKPCLFEEYGAPSDHCAIEVPWQTTAVGTTGIAGDLFWQWGDTLSTGQTHNDGNTIYYGSDEYTCLVTEHMERIAAR
;
A
#
# COMPACT_ATOMS: atom_id res chain seq x y z
N MET A 1 53.18 68.91 -24.19
CA MET A 1 51.88 69.46 -23.76
C MET A 1 50.76 68.71 -24.46
N LYS A 2 50.02 67.87 -23.73
CA LYS A 2 48.64 67.43 -24.02
C LYS A 2 48.15 66.74 -22.73
N GLY A 3 47.19 67.39 -22.07
CA GLY A 3 46.68 67.01 -20.76
C GLY A 3 45.94 65.68 -20.80
N ARG A 4 46.06 64.90 -19.72
CA ARG A 4 45.24 63.72 -19.44
C ARG A 4 44.25 64.05 -18.34
N ALA A 5 42.99 63.78 -18.66
CA ALA A 5 41.82 64.02 -17.83
C ALA A 5 41.79 63.12 -16.59
N LEU A 6 41.33 63.69 -15.48
CA LEU A 6 40.91 62.98 -14.27
C LEU A 6 39.52 62.36 -14.53
N SER A 7 39.37 61.03 -14.35
CA SER A 7 38.07 60.38 -14.24
C SER A 7 37.80 60.05 -12.77
N LEU A 8 36.71 60.62 -12.23
CA LEU A 8 36.10 60.22 -10.97
C LEU A 8 35.46 58.84 -11.14
N PHE A 9 35.81 57.88 -10.28
CA PHE A 9 35.03 56.67 -10.06
C PHE A 9 34.10 56.89 -8.86
N SER A 10 32.79 56.88 -9.12
CA SER A 10 31.75 56.83 -8.08
C SER A 10 31.72 55.45 -7.44
N LEU A 11 31.92 55.35 -6.12
CA LEU A 11 31.54 54.17 -5.35
C LEU A 11 30.01 54.14 -5.22
N VAL A 12 29.37 53.19 -5.89
CA VAL A 12 27.98 52.80 -5.59
C VAL A 12 28.05 51.64 -4.61
N GLY A 13 27.67 51.89 -3.35
CA GLY A 13 27.44 50.81 -2.39
C GLY A 13 26.21 50.00 -2.83
N ALA A 14 26.38 48.69 -3.03
CA ALA A 14 25.26 47.81 -3.32
C ALA A 14 24.40 47.66 -2.06
N VAL A 15 23.15 48.14 -2.14
CA VAL A 15 22.13 47.85 -1.13
C VAL A 15 21.65 46.43 -1.37
N ALA A 16 21.91 45.52 -0.44
CA ALA A 16 21.38 44.16 -0.52
C ALA A 16 19.86 44.20 -0.24
N ALA A 17 19.06 44.00 -1.29
CA ALA A 17 17.63 43.78 -1.18
C ALA A 17 17.34 42.46 -0.43
N GLN A 18 16.15 42.30 0.16
CA GLN A 18 15.74 41.05 0.80
C GLN A 18 15.77 39.89 -0.21
N SER A 19 16.14 38.69 0.26
CA SER A 19 16.08 37.47 -0.53
C SER A 19 14.62 37.03 -0.68
N GLY A 20 14.25 36.64 -1.90
CA GLY A 20 12.91 36.15 -2.21
C GLY A 20 12.59 34.84 -1.47
N ALA A 21 11.32 34.43 -1.54
CA ALA A 21 10.89 33.11 -1.07
C ALA A 21 11.80 32.02 -1.66
N TYR A 22 12.28 31.10 -0.83
CA TYR A 22 13.22 30.01 -1.19
C TYR A 22 14.59 30.47 -1.72
N GLY A 23 14.90 31.76 -1.67
CA GLY A 23 16.20 32.31 -2.05
C GLY A 23 17.29 32.04 -1.01
N GLN A 24 18.55 32.06 -1.43
CA GLN A 24 19.68 31.98 -0.51
C GLN A 24 19.74 33.24 0.35
N CYS A 25 19.90 33.05 1.66
CA CYS A 25 19.95 34.10 2.65
C CYS A 25 21.17 34.00 3.59
N GLY A 26 22.09 33.08 3.33
CA GLY A 26 23.28 32.87 4.14
C GLY A 26 24.17 31.76 3.61
N GLY A 27 25.34 31.60 4.24
CA GLY A 27 26.38 30.64 3.85
C GLY A 27 27.76 31.28 3.80
N ASN A 28 28.81 30.48 3.98
CA ASN A 28 30.19 30.91 3.87
C ASN A 28 30.47 31.52 2.48
N ASN A 29 31.08 32.71 2.46
CA ASN A 29 31.34 33.53 1.28
C ASN A 29 30.10 34.07 0.54
N TRP A 30 28.89 34.00 1.11
CA TRP A 30 27.71 34.64 0.55
C TRP A 30 27.77 36.17 0.74
N ALA A 31 27.83 36.92 -0.36
CA ALA A 31 27.83 38.39 -0.37
C ALA A 31 26.45 39.01 -0.66
N GLY A 32 25.41 38.17 -0.77
CA GLY A 32 24.06 38.58 -1.13
C GLY A 32 23.18 38.91 0.07
N ALA A 33 21.87 38.89 -0.17
CA ALA A 33 20.85 39.19 0.83
C ALA A 33 20.93 38.27 2.04
N THR A 34 20.86 38.80 3.26
CA THR A 34 20.86 38.01 4.51
C THR A 34 19.53 38.00 5.24
N THR A 35 18.53 38.69 4.70
CA THR A 35 17.17 38.78 5.25
C THR A 35 16.16 38.36 4.20
N CYS A 36 15.08 37.70 4.62
CA CYS A 36 14.04 37.19 3.74
C CYS A 36 12.89 38.17 3.59
N VAL A 37 12.12 38.03 2.50
CA VAL A 37 10.83 38.73 2.34
C VAL A 37 9.84 38.36 3.45
N SER A 38 8.84 39.22 3.67
CA SER A 38 7.82 39.01 4.72
C SER A 38 7.15 37.63 4.61
N GLY A 39 6.99 36.95 5.75
CA GLY A 39 6.45 35.58 5.84
C GLY A 39 7.50 34.48 5.71
N TYR A 40 8.77 34.82 5.46
CA TYR A 40 9.88 33.86 5.34
C TYR A 40 11.00 34.19 6.35
N VAL A 41 11.69 33.15 6.82
CA VAL A 41 12.82 33.23 7.76
C VAL A 41 14.02 32.54 7.14
N CYS A 42 15.21 33.09 7.37
CA CYS A 42 16.44 32.48 6.90
C CYS A 42 16.79 31.26 7.75
N VAL A 43 16.67 30.06 7.19
CA VAL A 43 16.93 28.80 7.87
C VAL A 43 18.28 28.24 7.41
N TYR A 44 19.14 27.93 8.37
CA TYR A 44 20.43 27.30 8.13
C TYR A 44 20.21 25.88 7.56
N GLN A 45 20.88 25.56 6.45
CA GLN A 45 20.87 24.22 5.86
C GLN A 45 22.24 23.55 6.05
N ASN A 46 23.31 24.29 5.75
CA ASN A 46 24.69 23.89 6.01
C ASN A 46 25.63 25.11 6.00
N ASP A 47 26.92 24.89 6.25
CA ASP A 47 27.92 25.95 6.36
C ASP A 47 28.03 26.87 5.13
N TRP A 48 27.63 26.40 3.96
CA TRP A 48 27.73 27.13 2.69
C TRP A 48 26.38 27.65 2.20
N TYR A 49 25.28 27.29 2.86
CA TYR A 49 23.94 27.59 2.36
C TYR A 49 22.90 27.74 3.48
N SER A 50 22.15 28.84 3.44
CA SER A 50 20.94 29.06 4.24
C SER A 50 19.85 29.59 3.31
N GLN A 51 18.60 29.23 3.56
CA GLN A 51 17.47 29.48 2.64
C GLN A 51 16.28 30.13 3.32
N CYS A 52 15.61 31.04 2.60
CA CYS A 52 14.35 31.63 3.05
C CYS A 52 13.21 30.61 2.98
N LEU A 53 12.74 30.13 4.13
CA LEU A 53 11.60 29.21 4.21
C LEU A 53 10.41 29.87 4.92
N PRO A 54 9.16 29.46 4.60
CA PRO A 54 7.97 30.01 5.26
C PRO A 54 8.07 29.84 6.78
N GLY A 55 7.84 30.92 7.52
CA GLY A 55 7.89 30.90 8.97
C GLY A 55 7.60 32.26 9.56
N THR A 56 6.92 32.29 10.70
CA THR A 56 6.75 33.53 11.48
C THR A 56 7.99 33.74 12.32
N ALA A 57 8.77 34.80 12.04
CA ALA A 57 9.89 35.20 12.89
C ALA A 57 9.40 35.42 14.33
N SER A 58 9.84 34.54 15.26
CA SER A 58 9.63 34.74 16.69
C SER A 58 10.60 35.80 17.19
N SER A 59 10.16 37.05 17.20
CA SER A 59 10.81 38.09 18.02
C SER A 59 10.42 37.89 19.48
N SER A 60 11.41 37.66 20.34
CA SER A 60 11.22 37.56 21.78
C SER A 60 10.66 38.88 22.34
N THR A 61 9.59 38.83 23.12
CA THR A 61 9.32 39.85 24.13
C THR A 61 8.64 39.23 25.34
N THR A 62 9.14 39.60 26.50
CA THR A 62 8.85 39.08 27.84
C THR A 62 7.44 39.42 28.33
N LEU A 63 6.82 38.44 28.99
CA LEU A 63 5.62 38.40 29.85
C LEU A 63 4.86 39.69 30.18
N THR A 64 3.53 39.65 30.05
CA THR A 64 2.63 40.05 31.15
C THR A 64 1.27 39.36 31.06
N THR A 65 0.88 38.70 32.15
CA THR A 65 -0.41 38.04 32.35
C THR A 65 -1.46 39.09 32.71
N THR A 66 -2.58 39.12 31.98
CA THR A 66 -3.77 39.86 32.42
C THR A 66 -5.03 39.07 32.05
N THR A 67 -5.70 38.55 33.07
CA THR A 67 -7.07 38.03 33.03
C THR A 67 -8.06 39.14 32.66
N ARG A 68 -8.94 38.89 31.69
CA ARG A 68 -10.20 39.62 31.55
C ARG A 68 -11.29 38.76 30.90
N THR A 69 -12.47 38.82 31.52
CA THR A 69 -13.69 38.04 31.27
C THR A 69 -14.57 38.64 30.16
N THR A 70 -15.26 37.74 29.42
CA THR A 70 -16.55 37.88 28.66
C THR A 70 -16.60 38.92 27.52
N THR A 71 -17.16 38.61 26.33
CA THR A 71 -18.60 38.37 26.08
C THR A 71 -18.81 37.75 24.69
N THR A 72 -19.83 36.90 24.60
CA THR A 72 -20.38 36.22 23.41
C THR A 72 -20.90 37.20 22.35
N THR A 73 -20.58 36.94 21.08
CA THR A 73 -21.38 37.45 19.94
C THR A 73 -21.66 36.29 19.00
N THR A 74 -22.92 35.88 18.98
CA THR A 74 -23.51 34.93 18.05
C THR A 74 -23.46 35.46 16.62
N THR A 75 -22.78 34.75 15.73
CA THR A 75 -23.00 34.85 14.29
C THR A 75 -23.15 33.43 13.74
N THR A 76 -24.39 33.10 13.38
CA THR A 76 -24.77 31.89 12.67
C THR A 76 -24.18 31.88 11.26
N THR A 77 -23.19 31.03 11.04
CA THR A 77 -22.82 30.54 9.70
C THR A 77 -22.84 29.03 9.76
N ARG A 78 -23.85 28.45 9.12
CA ARG A 78 -24.03 27.01 8.96
C ARG A 78 -23.07 26.55 7.87
N THR A 79 -21.88 26.12 8.29
CA THR A 79 -20.98 25.35 7.44
C THR A 79 -21.23 23.88 7.78
N THR A 80 -21.82 23.14 6.85
CA THR A 80 -21.79 21.67 6.88
C THR A 80 -20.36 21.23 6.64
N THR A 81 -19.57 21.14 7.71
CA THR A 81 -18.38 20.31 7.74
C THR A 81 -18.85 18.87 7.91
N THR A 82 -18.78 18.09 6.84
CA THR A 82 -18.70 16.64 6.95
C THR A 82 -17.38 16.34 7.66
N SER A 83 -17.41 16.24 8.99
CA SER A 83 -16.30 15.66 9.72
C SER A 83 -16.30 14.18 9.38
N VAL A 84 -15.35 13.74 8.57
CA VAL A 84 -15.00 12.32 8.47
C VAL A 84 -14.69 11.88 9.91
N PRO A 85 -15.43 10.95 10.50
CA PRO A 85 -15.06 10.43 11.80
C PRO A 85 -13.76 9.66 11.60
N THR A 86 -12.67 10.14 12.16
CA THR A 86 -11.42 9.39 12.28
C THR A 86 -11.67 8.32 13.33
N SER A 87 -12.30 7.21 12.91
CA SER A 87 -12.40 6.01 13.72
C SER A 87 -11.00 5.48 13.95
N THR A 88 -10.62 5.32 15.21
CA THR A 88 -9.38 4.63 15.61
C THR A 88 -9.57 3.11 15.68
N ASP A 89 -10.72 2.60 15.21
CA ASP A 89 -11.02 1.18 15.24
C ASP A 89 -10.30 0.46 14.10
N PHE A 90 -9.54 -0.58 14.46
CA PHE A 90 -8.86 -1.46 13.50
C PHE A 90 -9.89 -2.21 12.64
N PRO A 91 -9.63 -2.38 11.33
CA PRO A 91 -10.44 -3.25 10.48
C PRO A 91 -10.55 -4.67 11.04
N SER A 92 -11.72 -5.29 10.93
CA SER A 92 -11.96 -6.62 11.48
C SER A 92 -12.96 -7.43 10.67
N ALA A 93 -12.90 -8.76 10.80
CA ALA A 93 -13.95 -9.65 10.31
C ALA A 93 -15.12 -9.68 11.30
N ASN A 94 -16.35 -9.55 10.80
CA ASN A 94 -17.57 -9.61 11.59
C ASN A 94 -18.58 -10.54 10.91
N GLY A 95 -18.59 -11.80 11.35
CA GLY A 95 -19.31 -12.87 10.66
C GLY A 95 -18.76 -13.06 9.26
N LEU A 96 -19.62 -12.88 8.24
CA LEU A 96 -19.25 -13.03 6.83
C LEU A 96 -18.99 -11.69 6.12
N ASN A 97 -18.82 -10.60 6.86
CA ASN A 97 -18.49 -9.28 6.31
C ASN A 97 -17.24 -8.70 7.00
N PHE A 98 -16.71 -7.60 6.47
CA PHE A 98 -15.70 -6.81 7.15
C PHE A 98 -16.33 -5.64 7.89
N THR A 99 -15.65 -5.14 8.91
CA THR A 99 -15.95 -3.88 9.59
C THR A 99 -14.79 -2.92 9.36
N ILE A 100 -15.05 -1.80 8.68
CA ILE A 100 -14.07 -0.72 8.46
C ILE A 100 -14.69 0.56 9.01
N ASP A 101 -13.96 1.24 9.89
CA ASP A 101 -14.36 2.53 10.49
C ASP A 101 -15.78 2.50 11.10
N GLY A 102 -16.12 1.39 11.78
CA GLY A 102 -17.41 1.16 12.42
C GLY A 102 -18.55 0.74 11.49
N VAL A 103 -18.30 0.57 10.18
CA VAL A 103 -19.28 0.12 9.20
C VAL A 103 -19.03 -1.35 8.85
N THR A 104 -20.00 -2.22 9.14
CA THR A 104 -19.95 -3.63 8.72
C THR A 104 -20.67 -3.81 7.39
N ASP A 105 -19.95 -4.01 6.29
CA ASP A 105 -20.52 -4.08 4.95
C ASP A 105 -19.60 -4.82 3.96
N TYR A 106 -19.98 -4.79 2.67
CA TYR A 106 -19.15 -5.14 1.54
C TYR A 106 -18.25 -3.96 1.14
N PHE A 107 -16.99 -4.24 0.82
CA PHE A 107 -16.04 -3.19 0.42
C PHE A 107 -15.38 -3.50 -0.91
N ALA A 108 -15.40 -2.52 -1.82
CA ALA A 108 -14.56 -2.55 -3.01
C ALA A 108 -13.18 -1.93 -2.74
N GLY A 109 -12.23 -2.36 -3.54
CA GLY A 109 -10.88 -1.85 -3.52
C GLY A 109 -10.11 -2.17 -4.80
N SER A 110 -8.78 -2.09 -4.72
CA SER A 110 -7.91 -2.38 -5.86
C SER A 110 -6.51 -2.82 -5.39
N ASN A 111 -5.68 -3.21 -6.34
CA ASN A 111 -4.28 -3.54 -6.15
C ASN A 111 -3.39 -2.42 -6.73
N SER A 112 -2.33 -2.04 -6.03
CA SER A 112 -1.30 -1.12 -6.51
C SER A 112 0.06 -1.54 -5.98
N TYR A 113 0.60 -2.63 -6.53
CA TYR A 113 1.89 -3.19 -6.10
C TYR A 113 3.03 -2.15 -6.18
N TRP A 114 2.93 -1.23 -7.14
CA TRP A 114 3.97 -0.26 -7.47
C TRP A 114 3.97 0.96 -6.55
N ILE A 115 2.90 1.25 -5.79
CA ILE A 115 2.82 2.48 -4.97
C ILE A 115 3.91 2.53 -3.89
N SER A 116 4.25 1.37 -3.30
CA SER A 116 5.33 1.21 -2.32
C SER A 116 6.72 1.52 -2.89
N MET A 117 6.85 1.57 -4.22
CA MET A 117 8.11 1.80 -4.93
C MET A 117 8.24 3.24 -5.43
N LEU A 118 7.21 4.07 -5.29
CA LEU A 118 7.28 5.48 -5.67
C LEU A 118 8.19 6.25 -4.72
N THR A 119 8.97 7.19 -5.25
CA THR A 119 9.90 8.03 -4.46
C THR A 119 9.43 9.48 -4.30
N ASN A 120 8.29 9.83 -4.90
CA ASN A 120 7.67 11.14 -4.80
C ASN A 120 6.37 11.05 -3.98
N ASP A 121 6.33 11.69 -2.81
CA ASP A 121 5.18 11.65 -1.91
C ASP A 121 3.93 12.28 -2.53
N ALA A 122 4.10 13.26 -3.42
CA ALA A 122 2.96 13.85 -4.13
C ALA A 122 2.27 12.85 -5.09
N ASP A 123 3.02 11.89 -5.64
CA ASP A 123 2.45 10.84 -6.49
C ASP A 123 1.74 9.77 -5.64
N VAL A 124 2.27 9.45 -4.44
CA VAL A 124 1.59 8.58 -3.47
C VAL A 124 0.26 9.21 -3.03
N ASP A 125 0.29 10.49 -2.66
CA ASP A 125 -0.88 11.25 -2.25
C ASP A 125 -1.92 11.36 -3.36
N LEU A 126 -1.51 11.61 -4.60
CA LEU A 126 -2.40 11.65 -5.77
C LEU A 126 -3.18 10.35 -5.94
N VAL A 127 -2.46 9.22 -5.92
CA VAL A 127 -3.08 7.89 -6.10
C VAL A 127 -4.05 7.60 -4.95
N MET A 128 -3.65 7.90 -3.72
CA MET A 128 -4.51 7.70 -2.55
C MET A 128 -5.75 8.62 -2.58
N ASP A 129 -5.61 9.86 -3.05
CA ASP A 129 -6.73 10.79 -3.25
C ASP A 129 -7.72 10.19 -4.26
N HIS A 130 -7.25 9.75 -5.42
CA HIS A 130 -8.13 9.16 -6.44
C HIS A 130 -8.82 7.87 -5.96
N ILE A 131 -8.11 7.00 -5.23
CA ILE A 131 -8.72 5.80 -4.62
C ILE A 131 -9.81 6.19 -3.62
N ALA A 132 -9.56 7.17 -2.75
CA ALA A 132 -10.54 7.63 -1.78
C ALA A 132 -11.75 8.30 -2.44
N GLU A 133 -11.54 9.11 -3.48
CA GLU A 133 -12.59 9.74 -4.29
C GLU A 133 -13.47 8.70 -5.01
N SER A 134 -12.90 7.55 -5.36
CA SER A 134 -13.63 6.42 -5.96
C SER A 134 -14.61 5.75 -4.99
N GLY A 135 -14.51 6.04 -3.69
CA GLY A 135 -15.24 5.34 -2.65
C GLY A 135 -14.64 3.97 -2.28
N HIS A 136 -13.49 3.61 -2.87
CA HIS A 136 -12.75 2.40 -2.52
C HIS A 136 -12.19 2.53 -1.10
N LYS A 137 -12.20 1.41 -0.35
CA LYS A 137 -11.77 1.39 1.06
C LYS A 137 -10.55 0.55 1.31
N ILE A 138 -10.26 -0.42 0.43
CA ILE A 138 -9.16 -1.35 0.59
C ILE A 138 -8.18 -1.14 -0.57
N LEU A 139 -6.89 -1.04 -0.27
CA LEU A 139 -5.82 -1.04 -1.27
C LEU A 139 -4.79 -2.09 -0.88
N ARG A 140 -4.54 -3.05 -1.77
CA ARG A 140 -3.50 -4.04 -1.57
C ARG A 140 -2.18 -3.57 -2.21
N ILE A 141 -1.09 -3.62 -1.45
CA ILE A 141 0.23 -3.07 -1.81
C ILE A 141 1.34 -4.06 -1.50
N TRP A 142 2.47 -3.97 -2.22
CA TRP A 142 3.60 -4.84 -1.91
C TRP A 142 4.35 -4.31 -0.69
N GLY A 143 4.38 -5.11 0.37
CA GLY A 143 5.16 -4.87 1.57
C GLY A 143 6.58 -5.40 1.48
N PHE A 144 7.00 -5.91 0.30
CA PHE A 144 8.30 -6.51 0.04
C PHE A 144 9.01 -5.87 -1.16
N SER A 145 10.34 -5.94 -1.15
CA SER A 145 11.21 -5.67 -2.30
C SER A 145 12.57 -6.30 -2.01
N ASP A 146 12.76 -7.54 -2.46
CA ASP A 146 13.91 -8.37 -2.16
C ASP A 146 14.96 -8.30 -3.29
N ILE A 147 16.23 -8.10 -2.94
CA ILE A 147 17.34 -8.07 -3.89
C ILE A 147 18.50 -8.97 -3.43
N ASN A 148 19.38 -9.37 -4.35
CA ASN A 148 20.57 -10.19 -4.04
C ASN A 148 21.90 -9.51 -4.38
N THR A 149 21.86 -8.27 -4.86
CA THR A 149 23.05 -7.50 -5.25
C THR A 149 22.95 -6.10 -4.67
N ASP A 150 24.05 -5.35 -4.69
CA ASP A 150 23.99 -3.93 -4.35
C ASP A 150 22.94 -3.21 -5.22
N PRO A 151 22.10 -2.35 -4.62
CA PRO A 151 21.13 -1.56 -5.36
C PRO A 151 21.84 -0.51 -6.21
N TRP A 152 21.26 -0.15 -7.35
CA TRP A 152 21.71 1.03 -8.10
C TRP A 152 21.18 2.31 -7.45
N SER A 153 21.85 3.44 -7.71
CA SER A 153 21.52 4.73 -7.07
C SER A 153 20.08 5.17 -7.40
N GLY A 154 19.21 5.21 -6.38
CA GLY A 154 17.81 5.59 -6.52
C GLY A 154 16.84 4.42 -6.69
N GLN A 155 17.34 3.18 -6.64
CA GLN A 155 16.50 1.98 -6.57
C GLN A 155 15.82 1.90 -5.20
N VAL A 156 14.50 1.72 -5.17
CA VAL A 156 13.80 1.34 -3.95
C VAL A 156 14.00 -0.17 -3.69
N TRP A 157 14.43 -0.53 -2.49
CA TRP A 157 14.62 -1.91 -2.05
C TRP A 157 14.41 -2.01 -0.55
N PHE A 158 13.76 -3.08 -0.07
CA PHE A 158 13.41 -3.21 1.34
C PHE A 158 14.28 -4.22 2.07
N GLN A 159 14.70 -5.28 1.39
CA GLN A 159 15.55 -6.28 1.97
C GLN A 159 16.55 -6.82 0.96
N ARG A 160 17.79 -7.01 1.39
CA ARG A 160 18.85 -7.60 0.58
C ARG A 160 19.36 -8.87 1.22
N HIS A 161 19.45 -9.93 0.42
CA HIS A 161 19.98 -11.22 0.82
C HIS A 161 21.30 -11.50 0.09
N GLU A 162 22.40 -11.56 0.82
CA GLU A 162 23.74 -11.75 0.26
C GLU A 162 24.59 -12.65 1.15
N ASN A 163 25.14 -13.73 0.59
CA ASN A 163 26.09 -14.65 1.25
C ASN A 163 25.58 -15.20 2.61
N GLY A 164 24.30 -15.60 2.69
CA GLY A 164 23.71 -16.10 3.94
C GLY A 164 23.43 -15.01 4.99
N ALA A 165 23.41 -13.74 4.60
CA ALA A 165 23.05 -12.63 5.47
C ALA A 165 21.92 -11.79 4.86
N THR A 166 21.09 -11.21 5.73
CA THR A 166 20.03 -10.25 5.36
C THR A 166 20.37 -8.84 5.85
N ILE A 167 20.01 -7.84 5.05
CA ILE A 167 20.02 -6.43 5.43
C ILE A 167 18.63 -5.87 5.12
N ILE A 168 17.96 -5.32 6.13
CA ILE A 168 16.68 -4.62 5.98
C ILE A 168 16.97 -3.13 5.84
N ASN A 169 16.51 -2.52 4.74
CA ASN A 169 16.69 -1.11 4.46
C ASN A 169 15.61 -0.27 5.14
N THR A 170 15.96 0.39 6.25
CA THR A 170 15.07 1.35 6.94
C THR A 170 15.30 2.80 6.49
N GLY A 171 16.06 3.01 5.41
CA GLY A 171 16.41 4.31 4.85
C GLY A 171 15.34 4.90 3.93
N ALA A 172 15.67 6.06 3.33
CA ALA A 172 14.77 6.85 2.49
C ALA A 172 14.37 6.14 1.18
N ASP A 173 15.22 5.25 0.67
CA ASP A 173 14.98 4.38 -0.49
C ASP A 173 14.56 2.95 -0.06
N GLY A 174 14.18 2.78 1.20
CA GLY A 174 13.73 1.51 1.76
C GLY A 174 12.34 1.62 2.38
N LEU A 175 12.17 1.07 3.58
CA LEU A 175 10.90 1.03 4.29
C LEU A 175 10.29 2.41 4.59
N GLN A 176 11.04 3.51 4.50
CA GLN A 176 10.43 4.86 4.55
C GLN A 176 9.48 5.14 3.38
N ARG A 177 9.62 4.43 2.25
CA ARG A 177 8.64 4.52 1.16
C ARG A 177 7.33 3.83 1.53
N LEU A 178 7.40 2.71 2.24
CA LEU A 178 6.23 2.06 2.82
C LEU A 178 5.58 2.94 3.91
N ASP A 179 6.38 3.60 4.76
CA ASP A 179 5.86 4.57 5.74
C ASP A 179 5.05 5.68 5.07
N ALA A 180 5.54 6.22 3.93
CA ALA A 180 4.85 7.28 3.20
C ALA A 180 3.47 6.80 2.70
N VAL A 181 3.36 5.56 2.22
CA VAL A 181 2.09 4.96 1.78
C VAL A 181 1.14 4.77 2.96
N VAL A 182 1.60 4.23 4.08
CA VAL A 182 0.77 4.04 5.29
C VAL A 182 0.28 5.39 5.84
N ASN A 183 1.16 6.37 5.96
CA ASN A 183 0.80 7.73 6.41
C ASN A 183 -0.21 8.41 5.45
N SER A 184 -0.09 8.18 4.15
CA SER A 184 -1.04 8.72 3.16
C SER A 184 -2.40 8.04 3.26
N ALA A 185 -2.42 6.71 3.48
CA ALA A 185 -3.64 5.93 3.69
C ALA A 185 -4.39 6.33 4.96
N GLU A 186 -3.68 6.56 6.08
CA GLU A 186 -4.25 7.06 7.34
C GLU A 186 -5.00 8.38 7.14
N GLN A 187 -4.41 9.32 6.40
CA GLN A 187 -5.00 10.64 6.15
C GLN A 187 -6.29 10.58 5.32
N ARG A 188 -6.47 9.51 4.54
CA ARG A 188 -7.57 9.35 3.57
C ARG A 188 -8.56 8.25 3.95
N GLY A 189 -8.33 7.56 5.07
CA GLY A 189 -9.18 6.47 5.53
C GLY A 189 -9.16 5.26 4.59
N ILE A 190 -8.02 5.00 3.93
CA ILE A 190 -7.77 3.81 3.13
C ILE A 190 -7.15 2.74 4.02
N LYS A 191 -7.56 1.49 3.84
CA LYS A 191 -7.08 0.33 4.60
C LYS A 191 -6.20 -0.55 3.71
N LEU A 192 -5.02 -0.93 4.20
CA LEU A 192 -3.97 -1.54 3.42
C LEU A 192 -3.84 -3.03 3.71
N ILE A 193 -3.86 -3.83 2.66
CA ILE A 193 -3.34 -5.20 2.72
C ILE A 193 -1.86 -5.12 2.36
N ILE A 194 -1.01 -5.63 3.25
CA ILE A 194 0.45 -5.54 3.12
C ILE A 194 1.02 -6.96 3.21
N ASN A 195 1.61 -7.43 2.10
CA ASN A 195 2.19 -8.77 2.02
C ASN A 195 3.72 -8.78 2.20
N PHE A 196 4.26 -9.89 2.71
CA PHE A 196 5.66 -9.92 3.17
C PHE A 196 6.65 -10.56 2.20
N VAL A 197 6.19 -11.31 1.20
CA VAL A 197 7.05 -11.94 0.19
C VAL A 197 6.25 -12.30 -1.06
N ASN A 198 6.92 -12.37 -2.20
CA ASN A 198 6.31 -12.86 -3.44
C ASN A 198 6.57 -14.35 -3.65
N ASN A 199 5.56 -15.10 -4.11
CA ASN A 199 5.79 -16.40 -4.72
C ASN A 199 6.58 -16.28 -6.03
N TRP A 200 6.29 -15.25 -6.83
CA TRP A 200 6.96 -15.02 -8.12
C TRP A 200 8.30 -14.30 -7.96
N ASP A 201 9.03 -14.16 -9.07
CA ASP A 201 10.37 -13.57 -9.07
C ASP A 201 10.37 -12.03 -9.15
N ASP A 202 9.22 -11.42 -9.44
CA ASP A 202 9.08 -9.96 -9.45
C ASP A 202 9.37 -9.39 -8.05
N TYR A 203 10.29 -8.42 -8.01
CA TYR A 203 10.86 -7.87 -6.78
C TYR A 203 11.51 -8.94 -5.88
N GLY A 204 12.09 -9.97 -6.50
CA GLY A 204 12.94 -10.98 -5.87
C GLY A 204 12.18 -12.22 -5.41
N GLY A 205 11.21 -12.02 -4.51
CA GLY A 205 10.37 -13.07 -3.97
C GLY A 205 11.14 -14.23 -3.30
N MET A 206 10.47 -15.37 -3.16
CA MET A 206 11.04 -16.57 -2.54
C MET A 206 12.34 -17.03 -3.22
N SER A 207 12.50 -16.77 -4.53
CA SER A 207 13.72 -17.10 -5.27
C SER A 207 14.94 -16.32 -4.78
N ALA A 208 14.77 -15.07 -4.32
CA ALA A 208 15.86 -14.29 -3.72
C ALA A 208 16.38 -14.93 -2.42
N TYR A 209 15.50 -15.54 -1.63
CA TYR A 209 15.88 -16.29 -0.43
C TYR A 209 16.59 -17.60 -0.81
N LEU A 210 16.01 -18.41 -1.70
CA LEU A 210 16.60 -19.67 -2.15
C LEU A 210 18.02 -19.48 -2.71
N LYS A 211 18.24 -18.38 -3.44
CA LYS A 211 19.55 -18.03 -3.97
C LYS A 211 20.58 -17.71 -2.88
N ALA A 212 20.17 -17.08 -1.79
CA ALA A 212 21.08 -16.61 -0.74
C ALA A 212 21.36 -17.68 0.33
N TYR A 213 20.38 -18.51 0.66
CA TYR A 213 20.43 -19.48 1.76
C TYR A 213 20.45 -20.95 1.29
N GLY A 214 20.28 -21.17 -0.02
CA GLY A 214 20.27 -22.49 -0.64
C GLY A 214 18.88 -23.13 -0.70
N GLY A 215 18.75 -24.09 -1.62
CA GLY A 215 17.48 -24.72 -1.99
C GLY A 215 17.17 -24.47 -3.47
N THR A 216 16.31 -25.30 -4.04
CA THR A 216 15.90 -25.21 -5.46
C THR A 216 14.40 -25.36 -5.67
N THR A 217 13.65 -25.68 -4.62
CA THR A 217 12.21 -25.94 -4.68
C THR A 217 11.45 -25.05 -3.71
N LYS A 218 10.14 -24.91 -3.92
CA LYS A 218 9.26 -24.22 -2.97
C LYS A 218 9.22 -24.92 -1.62
N THR A 219 9.27 -26.26 -1.58
CA THR A 219 9.42 -27.02 -0.33
C THR A 219 10.65 -26.60 0.46
N ASP A 220 11.80 -26.41 -0.22
CA ASP A 220 13.02 -25.94 0.44
C ASP A 220 12.79 -24.56 1.08
N TRP A 221 12.07 -23.66 0.41
CA TRP A 221 11.77 -22.35 0.98
C TRP A 221 10.90 -22.45 2.25
N TYR A 222 9.80 -23.22 2.20
CA TYR A 222 8.87 -23.34 3.32
C TYR A 222 9.45 -24.10 4.53
N THR A 223 10.36 -25.06 4.31
CA THR A 223 10.85 -25.97 5.35
C THR A 223 12.28 -25.70 5.83
N ASN A 224 12.98 -24.73 5.22
CA ASN A 224 14.32 -24.35 5.65
C ASN A 224 14.26 -23.34 6.81
N ASP A 225 14.74 -23.76 7.98
CA ASP A 225 14.75 -22.96 9.21
C ASP A 225 15.47 -21.62 9.07
N GLU A 226 16.54 -21.54 8.29
CA GLU A 226 17.30 -20.31 8.07
C GLU A 226 16.49 -19.31 7.23
N ILE A 227 15.89 -19.77 6.13
CA ILE A 227 15.00 -18.96 5.28
C ILE A 227 13.82 -18.44 6.12
N GLN A 228 13.17 -19.31 6.88
CA GLN A 228 12.01 -18.94 7.69
C GLN A 228 12.40 -17.98 8.83
N THR A 229 13.59 -18.12 9.42
CA THR A 229 14.11 -17.16 10.41
C THR A 229 14.30 -15.78 9.80
N VAL A 230 14.88 -15.69 8.60
CA VAL A 230 15.09 -14.42 7.90
C VAL A 230 13.76 -13.79 7.50
N TYR A 231 12.84 -14.57 6.94
CA TYR A 231 11.51 -14.10 6.58
C TYR A 231 10.73 -13.58 7.79
N ARG A 232 10.77 -14.26 8.95
CA ARG A 232 10.16 -13.80 10.20
C ARG A 232 10.81 -12.54 10.78
N THR A 233 12.12 -12.38 10.58
CA THR A 233 12.83 -11.14 10.94
C THR A 233 12.31 -9.97 10.10
N TYR A 234 12.03 -10.20 8.82
CA TYR A 234 11.43 -9.18 7.95
C TYR A 234 9.98 -8.86 8.33
N ILE A 235 9.16 -9.89 8.60
CA ILE A 235 7.79 -9.70 9.14
C ILE A 235 7.83 -8.81 10.38
N GLU A 236 8.67 -9.12 11.37
CA GLU A 236 8.77 -8.32 12.60
C GLU A 236 9.17 -6.88 12.31
N ALA A 237 10.12 -6.67 11.39
CA ALA A 237 10.58 -5.34 11.00
C ALA A 237 9.51 -4.51 10.28
N VAL A 238 8.54 -5.12 9.58
CA VAL A 238 7.41 -4.41 8.95
C VAL A 238 6.27 -4.22 9.94
N VAL A 239 5.83 -5.29 10.61
CA VAL A 239 4.70 -5.27 11.55
C VAL A 239 4.94 -4.27 12.69
N SER A 240 6.15 -4.27 13.28
CA SER A 240 6.48 -3.35 14.38
C SER A 240 6.43 -1.86 14.01
N ARG A 241 6.46 -1.51 12.71
CA ARG A 241 6.35 -0.12 12.25
C ARG A 241 4.91 0.39 12.28
N PHE A 242 3.95 -0.49 12.06
CA PHE A 242 2.57 -0.12 11.78
C PHE A 242 1.55 -0.81 12.70
N ILE A 243 2.01 -1.47 13.77
CA ILE A 243 1.15 -2.19 14.74
C ILE A 243 0.06 -1.32 15.35
N ASP A 244 0.28 0.00 15.48
CA ASP A 244 -0.69 0.94 16.02
C ASP A 244 -1.48 1.68 14.92
N SER A 245 -1.22 1.41 13.63
CA SER A 245 -1.82 2.13 12.52
C SER A 245 -3.19 1.55 12.15
N PRO A 246 -4.31 2.30 12.29
CA PRO A 246 -5.62 1.83 11.88
C PRO A 246 -5.78 1.79 10.34
N ALA A 247 -4.75 2.15 9.58
CA ALA A 247 -4.72 2.04 8.13
C ALA A 247 -4.27 0.66 7.65
N VAL A 248 -3.82 -0.25 8.51
CA VAL A 248 -3.59 -1.65 8.09
C VAL A 248 -4.93 -2.40 8.13
N PHE A 249 -5.34 -2.94 6.99
CA PHE A 249 -6.49 -3.85 6.89
C PHE A 249 -6.11 -5.25 7.39
N ALA A 250 -5.05 -5.80 6.82
CA ALA A 250 -4.55 -7.12 7.14
C ALA A 250 -3.07 -7.29 6.80
N TRP A 251 -2.41 -8.14 7.58
CA TRP A 251 -1.13 -8.71 7.24
C TRP A 251 -1.32 -9.92 6.34
N GLU A 252 -0.70 -9.92 5.18
CA GLU A 252 -0.80 -11.02 4.22
C GLU A 252 0.51 -11.80 4.19
N LEU A 253 0.45 -13.12 4.36
CA LEU A 253 1.66 -13.95 4.44
C LEU A 253 2.51 -13.79 3.17
N ALA A 254 1.93 -13.99 1.99
CA ALA A 254 2.65 -13.86 0.73
C ALA A 254 1.70 -13.52 -0.42
N ASN A 255 2.23 -12.93 -1.48
CA ASN A 255 1.53 -12.91 -2.76
C ASN A 255 1.57 -14.30 -3.40
N GLU A 256 0.39 -14.89 -3.63
CA GLU A 256 0.14 -16.13 -4.37
C GLU A 256 1.04 -17.32 -3.96
N PRO A 257 1.18 -17.67 -2.67
CA PRO A 257 2.05 -18.78 -2.24
C PRO A 257 1.60 -20.11 -2.87
N ARG A 258 2.50 -20.71 -3.65
CA ARG A 258 2.33 -22.06 -4.21
C ARG A 258 3.43 -23.00 -3.76
N CYS A 259 3.13 -24.29 -3.78
CA CYS A 259 4.08 -25.39 -3.65
C CYS A 259 3.73 -26.46 -4.70
N ASN A 260 4.17 -26.25 -5.94
CA ASN A 260 3.82 -27.11 -7.07
C ASN A 260 4.23 -28.58 -6.84
N GLY A 261 3.25 -29.49 -6.91
CA GLY A 261 3.43 -30.93 -6.70
C GLY A 261 3.69 -31.34 -5.25
N CYS A 262 3.66 -30.41 -4.30
CA CYS A 262 3.84 -30.71 -2.88
C CYS A 262 2.57 -31.33 -2.29
N ASP A 263 2.74 -32.05 -1.19
CA ASP A 263 1.61 -32.36 -0.30
C ASP A 263 1.06 -31.06 0.31
N THR A 264 -0.26 -30.94 0.41
CA THR A 264 -0.90 -29.71 0.90
C THR A 264 -0.53 -29.36 2.34
N SER A 265 -0.07 -30.35 3.12
CA SER A 265 0.42 -30.12 4.48
C SER A 265 1.65 -29.22 4.54
N ILE A 266 2.44 -29.08 3.47
CA ILE A 266 3.61 -28.19 3.45
C ILE A 266 3.16 -26.74 3.60
N LEU A 267 2.21 -26.28 2.77
CA LEU A 267 1.66 -24.93 2.90
C LEU A 267 0.83 -24.80 4.16
N TYR A 268 -0.06 -25.76 4.48
CA TYR A 268 -0.88 -25.69 5.69
C TYR A 268 -0.04 -25.47 6.96
N ASN A 269 1.05 -26.22 7.13
CA ASN A 269 1.92 -26.08 8.31
C ASN A 269 2.64 -24.73 8.33
N TRP A 270 3.14 -24.27 7.18
CA TRP A 270 3.78 -22.96 7.08
C TRP A 270 2.80 -21.81 7.35
N ILE A 271 1.57 -21.89 6.84
CA ILE A 271 0.51 -20.90 7.06
C ILE A 271 0.15 -20.85 8.54
N ALA A 272 -0.08 -22.00 9.17
CA ALA A 272 -0.45 -22.08 10.58
C ALA A 272 0.65 -21.49 11.48
N ASP A 273 1.91 -21.84 11.23
CA ASP A 273 3.03 -21.37 12.04
C ASP A 273 3.34 -19.87 11.81
N THR A 274 3.29 -19.40 10.56
CA THR A 274 3.58 -17.99 10.23
C THR A 274 2.46 -17.04 10.69
N SER A 275 1.20 -17.41 10.48
CA SER A 275 0.07 -16.59 10.95
C SER A 275 0.01 -16.51 12.49
N ALA A 276 0.32 -17.61 13.18
CA ALA A 276 0.44 -17.60 14.64
C ALA A 276 1.59 -16.70 15.13
N TYR A 277 2.71 -16.68 14.40
CA TYR A 277 3.81 -15.75 14.69
C TYR A 277 3.38 -14.29 14.52
N ILE A 278 2.73 -13.93 13.41
CA ILE A 278 2.21 -12.57 13.20
C ILE A 278 1.25 -12.18 14.31
N LYS A 279 0.28 -13.04 14.67
CA LYS A 279 -0.66 -12.79 15.77
C LYS A 279 0.02 -12.65 17.14
N SER A 280 1.21 -13.24 17.33
CA SER A 280 2.01 -13.07 18.55
C SER A 280 2.70 -11.70 18.63
N LEU A 281 2.99 -11.09 17.47
CA LEU A 281 3.53 -9.74 17.37
C LEU A 281 2.40 -8.70 17.44
N ASP A 282 1.31 -8.96 16.72
CA ASP A 282 0.20 -8.05 16.50
C ASP A 282 -1.14 -8.78 16.66
N PRO A 283 -1.79 -8.64 17.83
CA PRO A 283 -3.11 -9.22 18.07
C PRO A 283 -4.26 -8.33 17.59
N LEU A 284 -3.98 -7.14 17.01
CA LEU A 284 -4.98 -6.13 16.66
C LEU A 284 -5.46 -6.29 15.22
N HIS A 285 -4.55 -6.52 14.28
CA HIS A 285 -4.86 -6.59 12.86
C HIS A 285 -5.27 -7.99 12.41
N MET A 286 -6.05 -8.04 11.32
CA MET A 286 -6.35 -9.29 10.65
C MET A 286 -5.12 -9.89 9.96
N VAL A 287 -5.14 -11.18 9.72
CA VAL A 287 -4.13 -11.94 8.98
C VAL A 287 -4.82 -12.78 7.92
N CYS A 288 -4.34 -12.69 6.68
CA CYS A 288 -4.76 -13.52 5.55
C CYS A 288 -3.56 -14.18 4.87
N ILE A 289 -3.84 -15.10 3.96
CA ILE A 289 -2.80 -15.91 3.31
C ILE A 289 -2.23 -15.20 2.09
N GLY A 290 -3.12 -14.66 1.23
CA GLY A 290 -2.78 -14.09 -0.09
C GLY A 290 -2.70 -15.15 -1.19
N ASP A 291 -3.28 -16.33 -0.96
CA ASP A 291 -3.33 -17.40 -1.96
C ASP A 291 -4.47 -17.20 -2.97
N GLU A 292 -4.31 -17.86 -4.13
CA GLU A 292 -5.23 -17.74 -5.26
C GLU A 292 -6.55 -18.50 -5.05
N GLY A 293 -6.70 -19.28 -3.98
CA GLY A 293 -7.88 -20.10 -3.70
C GLY A 293 -7.83 -21.52 -4.29
N PHE A 294 -6.68 -21.97 -4.78
CA PHE A 294 -6.60 -23.31 -5.39
C PHE A 294 -6.85 -24.46 -4.41
N GLY A 295 -7.26 -25.60 -4.96
CA GLY A 295 -7.54 -26.80 -4.19
C GLY A 295 -8.82 -26.69 -3.38
N LEU A 296 -9.97 -26.93 -4.02
CA LEU A 296 -11.27 -26.87 -3.37
C LEU A 296 -12.18 -27.95 -3.96
N GLU A 297 -12.55 -28.94 -3.15
CA GLU A 297 -13.33 -30.09 -3.62
C GLU A 297 -14.83 -29.75 -3.76
N GLU A 298 -15.39 -29.03 -2.79
CA GLU A 298 -16.82 -28.72 -2.77
C GLU A 298 -17.18 -27.73 -3.90
N GLY A 299 -18.12 -28.14 -4.76
CA GLY A 299 -18.53 -27.33 -5.92
C GLY A 299 -17.55 -27.38 -7.11
N SER A 300 -16.50 -28.20 -7.03
CA SER A 300 -15.53 -28.41 -8.10
C SER A 300 -16.15 -28.95 -9.39
N ASP A 301 -15.68 -28.45 -10.54
CA ASP A 301 -15.95 -29.00 -11.87
C ASP A 301 -14.80 -29.90 -12.39
N GLY A 302 -13.79 -30.15 -11.56
CA GLY A 302 -12.60 -30.93 -11.90
C GLY A 302 -11.57 -30.18 -12.75
N SER A 303 -11.72 -28.87 -12.97
CA SER A 303 -10.71 -28.05 -13.64
C SER A 303 -9.44 -27.89 -12.79
N TYR A 304 -8.34 -27.51 -13.44
CA TYR A 304 -7.04 -27.35 -12.81
C TYR A 304 -7.05 -26.46 -11.55
N PRO A 305 -7.71 -25.28 -11.51
CA PRO A 305 -7.74 -24.44 -10.31
C PRO A 305 -8.36 -25.10 -9.08
N PHE A 306 -9.34 -25.98 -9.26
CA PHE A 306 -9.93 -26.71 -8.13
C PHE A 306 -9.05 -27.87 -7.65
N ALA A 307 -8.05 -28.28 -8.43
CA ALA A 307 -7.15 -29.36 -8.05
C ALA A 307 -6.08 -28.88 -7.05
N PHE A 308 -5.60 -29.81 -6.23
CA PHE A 308 -4.64 -29.56 -5.15
C PHE A 308 -3.17 -29.52 -5.63
N GLY A 309 -2.94 -29.45 -6.95
CA GLY A 309 -1.62 -29.61 -7.56
C GLY A 309 -0.63 -28.47 -7.24
N GLU A 310 -1.14 -27.31 -6.86
CA GLU A 310 -0.32 -26.18 -6.41
C GLU A 310 0.00 -26.20 -4.91
N GLY A 311 -0.31 -27.31 -4.23
CA GLY A 311 -0.01 -27.51 -2.81
C GLY A 311 -0.97 -26.80 -1.86
N LEU A 312 -2.05 -26.21 -2.37
CA LEU A 312 -3.09 -25.54 -1.60
C LEU A 312 -4.30 -26.45 -1.39
N ASP A 313 -4.93 -26.30 -0.23
CA ASP A 313 -6.26 -26.81 0.11
C ASP A 313 -7.01 -25.65 0.76
N PHE A 314 -7.82 -24.94 0.00
CA PHE A 314 -8.47 -23.70 0.41
C PHE A 314 -9.29 -23.89 1.69
N ALA A 315 -10.08 -24.97 1.76
CA ALA A 315 -10.95 -25.23 2.91
C ALA A 315 -10.14 -25.56 4.16
N ALA A 316 -9.08 -26.36 4.05
CA ALA A 316 -8.20 -26.68 5.17
C ALA A 316 -7.43 -25.45 5.66
N ASN A 317 -6.89 -24.65 4.73
CA ASN A 317 -6.12 -23.45 5.05
C ASN A 317 -7.00 -22.38 5.71
N LEU A 318 -8.22 -22.17 5.22
CA LEU A 318 -9.19 -21.24 5.82
C LEU A 318 -9.60 -21.65 7.24
N ALA A 319 -9.54 -22.95 7.56
CA ALA A 319 -9.88 -23.46 8.90
C ALA A 319 -8.81 -23.15 9.97
N ILE A 320 -7.64 -22.60 9.60
CA ILE A 320 -6.60 -22.20 10.55
C ILE A 320 -7.10 -21.03 11.42
N ASP A 321 -7.06 -21.18 12.75
CA ASP A 321 -7.64 -20.22 13.70
C ASP A 321 -7.04 -18.81 13.62
N THR A 322 -5.77 -18.71 13.24
CA THR A 322 -5.01 -17.46 13.12
C THR A 322 -5.12 -16.79 11.75
N ILE A 323 -5.94 -17.35 10.84
CA ILE A 323 -6.36 -16.73 9.58
C ILE A 323 -7.77 -16.17 9.74
N ASP A 324 -7.97 -14.88 9.53
CA ASP A 324 -9.25 -14.22 9.82
C ASP A 324 -10.25 -14.29 8.64
N PHE A 325 -9.74 -14.38 7.41
CA PHE A 325 -10.54 -14.43 6.19
C PHE A 325 -9.81 -15.16 5.06
N GLY A 326 -10.57 -15.67 4.08
CA GLY A 326 -10.03 -16.33 2.89
C GLY A 326 -9.75 -15.35 1.77
N THR A 327 -8.72 -15.61 0.98
CA THR A 327 -8.38 -14.87 -0.24
C THR A 327 -8.54 -15.81 -1.43
N PHE A 328 -8.99 -15.29 -2.57
CA PHE A 328 -8.93 -16.03 -3.83
C PHE A 328 -8.78 -15.05 -4.98
N HIS A 329 -8.09 -15.48 -6.04
CA HIS A 329 -7.80 -14.67 -7.22
C HIS A 329 -8.58 -15.21 -8.43
N LEU A 330 -8.52 -14.55 -9.59
CA LEU A 330 -9.11 -15.05 -10.83
C LEU A 330 -8.40 -14.55 -12.09
N TYR A 331 -7.73 -15.47 -12.80
CA TYR A 331 -7.11 -15.21 -14.10
C TYR A 331 -7.41 -16.33 -15.12
N PRO A 332 -8.61 -16.34 -15.74
CA PRO A 332 -9.08 -17.48 -16.53
C PRO A 332 -8.18 -17.83 -17.71
N GLY A 333 -7.63 -16.80 -18.38
CA GLY A 333 -6.70 -16.96 -19.50
C GLY A 333 -5.41 -17.68 -19.11
N SER A 334 -4.87 -17.39 -17.91
CA SER A 334 -3.68 -18.04 -17.36
C SER A 334 -3.93 -19.47 -16.93
N TRP A 335 -5.17 -19.79 -16.53
CA TRP A 335 -5.55 -21.08 -15.96
C TRP A 335 -6.21 -22.03 -16.96
N GLY A 336 -6.43 -21.58 -18.20
CA GLY A 336 -7.03 -22.39 -19.27
C GLY A 336 -8.52 -22.66 -19.08
N VAL A 337 -9.25 -21.75 -18.42
CA VAL A 337 -10.71 -21.81 -18.20
C VAL A 337 -11.41 -20.64 -18.89
N SER A 338 -12.73 -20.73 -19.09
CA SER A 338 -13.49 -19.64 -19.75
C SER A 338 -13.69 -18.45 -18.82
N TYR A 339 -13.95 -17.26 -19.36
CA TYR A 339 -14.27 -16.10 -18.52
C TYR A 339 -15.59 -16.30 -17.74
N ASP A 340 -16.60 -16.93 -18.33
CA ASP A 340 -17.86 -17.26 -17.64
C ASP A 340 -17.64 -18.17 -16.41
N TRP A 341 -16.61 -19.01 -16.44
CA TRP A 341 -16.23 -19.91 -15.33
C TRP A 341 -15.86 -19.13 -14.05
N GLY A 342 -15.38 -17.88 -14.17
CA GLY A 342 -15.08 -17.03 -13.02
C GLY A 342 -16.26 -16.85 -12.05
N ASN A 343 -17.48 -16.90 -12.57
CA ASN A 343 -18.67 -16.83 -11.73
C ASN A 343 -18.89 -18.11 -10.89
N LEU A 344 -18.54 -19.29 -11.43
CA LEU A 344 -18.53 -20.53 -10.66
C LEU A 344 -17.50 -20.43 -9.53
N TRP A 345 -16.29 -20.01 -9.87
CA TRP A 345 -15.18 -19.84 -8.94
C TRP A 345 -15.52 -18.93 -7.75
N ALA A 346 -16.08 -17.75 -8.01
CA ALA A 346 -16.50 -16.84 -6.94
C ALA A 346 -17.58 -17.48 -6.04
N ARG A 347 -18.59 -18.13 -6.62
CA ARG A 347 -19.66 -18.77 -5.84
C ARG A 347 -19.15 -19.91 -4.95
N THR A 348 -18.22 -20.72 -5.44
CA THR A 348 -17.66 -21.85 -4.68
C THR A 348 -16.80 -21.35 -3.52
N HIS A 349 -15.99 -20.31 -3.71
CA HIS A 349 -15.19 -19.70 -2.64
C HIS A 349 -16.07 -19.03 -1.60
N GLY A 350 -17.09 -18.27 -2.02
CA GLY A 350 -18.07 -17.69 -1.11
C GLY A 350 -18.77 -18.75 -0.27
N ALA A 351 -19.16 -19.89 -0.87
CA ALA A 351 -19.77 -21.00 -0.14
C ALA A 351 -18.80 -21.64 0.89
N ALA A 352 -17.54 -21.84 0.53
CA ALA A 352 -16.51 -22.37 1.43
C ALA A 352 -16.25 -21.41 2.62
N CYS A 353 -16.15 -20.11 2.36
CA CYS A 353 -16.04 -19.08 3.39
C CYS A 353 -17.26 -19.03 4.32
N ALA A 354 -18.46 -19.07 3.75
CA ALA A 354 -19.70 -19.14 4.52
C ALA A 354 -19.76 -20.39 5.41
N ALA A 355 -19.30 -21.54 4.92
CA ALA A 355 -19.22 -22.78 5.69
C ALA A 355 -18.19 -22.71 6.84
N ALA A 356 -17.07 -22.00 6.63
CA ALA A 356 -16.06 -21.75 7.66
C ALA A 356 -16.46 -20.67 8.67
N GLY A 357 -17.51 -19.89 8.39
CA GLY A 357 -17.92 -18.77 9.23
C GLY A 357 -16.97 -17.57 9.16
N LYS A 358 -16.20 -17.46 8.08
CA LYS A 358 -15.22 -16.39 7.83
C LYS A 358 -15.56 -15.67 6.51
N PRO A 359 -15.27 -14.38 6.36
CA PRO A 359 -15.44 -13.71 5.09
C PRO A 359 -14.39 -14.19 4.07
N CYS A 360 -14.72 -14.04 2.80
CA CYS A 360 -13.80 -14.14 1.67
C CYS A 360 -13.56 -12.75 1.07
N LEU A 361 -12.36 -12.52 0.62
CA LEU A 361 -11.96 -11.40 -0.22
C LEU A 361 -11.61 -11.92 -1.61
N PHE A 362 -12.29 -11.40 -2.63
CA PHE A 362 -11.93 -11.63 -4.03
C PHE A 362 -10.77 -10.69 -4.38
N GLU A 363 -9.55 -11.10 -4.05
CA GLU A 363 -8.42 -10.21 -3.81
C GLU A 363 -7.69 -9.77 -5.08
N GLU A 364 -7.77 -10.56 -6.15
CA GLU A 364 -7.33 -10.15 -7.48
C GLU A 364 -8.22 -10.75 -8.56
N TYR A 365 -8.50 -9.98 -9.60
CA TYR A 365 -9.05 -10.50 -10.84
C TYR A 365 -8.74 -9.55 -11.99
N GLY A 366 -8.61 -10.10 -13.19
CA GLY A 366 -8.40 -9.32 -14.39
C GLY A 366 -8.57 -10.14 -15.66
N ALA A 367 -8.88 -9.45 -16.75
CA ALA A 367 -8.78 -9.96 -18.11
C ALA A 367 -7.85 -9.05 -18.93
N PRO A 368 -7.21 -9.52 -20.00
CA PRO A 368 -6.27 -8.69 -20.79
C PRO A 368 -6.95 -7.76 -21.81
N SER A 369 -8.28 -7.81 -21.93
CA SER A 369 -9.09 -7.03 -22.89
C SER A 369 -10.57 -7.18 -22.57
N ASP A 370 -11.42 -6.31 -23.12
CA ASP A 370 -12.89 -6.34 -22.94
C ASP A 370 -13.30 -6.34 -21.44
N HIS A 371 -12.54 -5.62 -20.60
CA HIS A 371 -12.63 -5.67 -19.14
C HIS A 371 -14.06 -5.51 -18.64
N CYS A 372 -14.76 -4.46 -19.09
CA CYS A 372 -16.14 -4.18 -18.68
C CYS A 372 -17.10 -5.35 -18.97
N ALA A 373 -17.01 -5.98 -20.15
CA ALA A 373 -17.91 -7.07 -20.51
C ALA A 373 -17.62 -8.36 -19.74
N ILE A 374 -16.37 -8.57 -19.35
CA ILE A 374 -15.89 -9.80 -18.71
C ILE A 374 -15.99 -9.72 -17.18
N GLU A 375 -15.60 -8.59 -16.59
CA GLU A 375 -15.41 -8.44 -15.15
C GLU A 375 -16.67 -7.95 -14.43
N VAL A 376 -17.58 -7.22 -15.09
CA VAL A 376 -18.87 -6.83 -14.48
C VAL A 376 -19.70 -8.05 -14.02
N PRO A 377 -19.81 -9.14 -14.79
CA PRO A 377 -20.42 -10.38 -14.31
C PRO A 377 -19.77 -10.92 -13.02
N TRP A 378 -18.45 -10.87 -12.92
CA TRP A 378 -17.71 -11.34 -11.74
C TRP A 378 -17.98 -10.47 -10.52
N GLN A 379 -17.92 -9.15 -10.68
CA GLN A 379 -18.29 -8.16 -9.65
C GLN A 379 -19.74 -8.36 -9.17
N THR A 380 -20.67 -8.53 -10.10
CA THR A 380 -22.08 -8.78 -9.78
C THR A 380 -22.26 -10.08 -9.01
N THR A 381 -21.54 -11.13 -9.42
CA THR A 381 -21.54 -12.42 -8.72
C THR A 381 -20.94 -12.28 -7.32
N ALA A 382 -19.82 -11.57 -7.17
CA ALA A 382 -19.14 -11.36 -5.89
C ALA A 382 -20.07 -10.66 -4.88
N VAL A 383 -20.66 -9.52 -5.27
CA VAL A 383 -21.62 -8.77 -4.44
C VAL A 383 -22.84 -9.60 -4.04
N GLY A 384 -23.33 -10.44 -4.96
CA GLY A 384 -24.51 -11.29 -4.72
C GLY A 384 -24.25 -12.59 -3.97
N THR A 385 -22.99 -12.95 -3.71
CA THR A 385 -22.63 -14.25 -3.13
C THR A 385 -22.41 -14.13 -1.62
N THR A 386 -23.21 -14.87 -0.84
CA THR A 386 -22.97 -15.01 0.60
C THR A 386 -21.58 -15.58 0.87
N GLY A 387 -20.84 -14.95 1.77
CA GLY A 387 -19.48 -15.33 2.13
C GLY A 387 -18.42 -14.42 1.51
N ILE A 388 -18.71 -13.71 0.41
CA ILE A 388 -17.78 -12.70 -0.14
C ILE A 388 -18.11 -11.34 0.47
N ALA A 389 -17.09 -10.71 1.06
CA ALA A 389 -17.20 -9.45 1.80
C ALA A 389 -16.48 -8.28 1.12
N GLY A 390 -15.80 -8.53 0.00
CA GLY A 390 -15.16 -7.50 -0.79
C GLY A 390 -14.53 -8.07 -2.05
N ASP A 391 -14.20 -7.17 -2.97
CA ASP A 391 -13.46 -7.47 -4.19
C ASP A 391 -12.47 -6.36 -4.52
N LEU A 392 -11.28 -6.76 -5.01
CA LEU A 392 -10.21 -5.87 -5.45
C LEU A 392 -9.78 -6.26 -6.86
N PHE A 393 -10.03 -5.40 -7.84
CA PHE A 393 -9.54 -5.68 -9.19
C PHE A 393 -8.01 -5.55 -9.25
N TRP A 394 -7.41 -6.31 -10.16
CA TRP A 394 -6.01 -6.14 -10.56
C TRP A 394 -5.99 -5.43 -11.93
N GLN A 395 -5.51 -4.20 -12.06
CA GLN A 395 -4.94 -3.34 -11.01
C GLN A 395 -5.17 -1.85 -11.27
N TRP A 396 -4.97 -1.04 -10.24
CA TRP A 396 -5.08 0.41 -10.33
C TRP A 396 -4.10 0.99 -11.35
N GLY A 397 -4.60 1.87 -12.22
CA GLY A 397 -3.81 2.68 -13.13
C GLY A 397 -3.96 4.17 -12.85
N ASP A 398 -2.88 4.92 -12.92
CA ASP A 398 -2.90 6.38 -12.73
C ASP A 398 -1.90 7.10 -13.66
N THR A 399 -1.92 8.42 -13.64
CA THR A 399 -0.94 9.28 -14.31
C THR A 399 -0.15 10.07 -13.27
N LEU A 400 1.08 9.65 -13.03
CA LEU A 400 1.99 10.24 -12.06
C LEU A 400 2.81 11.37 -12.68
N SER A 401 3.63 12.03 -11.86
CA SER A 401 4.61 13.02 -12.32
C SER A 401 5.61 12.47 -13.36
N THR A 402 5.80 11.14 -13.39
CA THR A 402 6.68 10.43 -14.32
C THR A 402 5.95 9.86 -15.55
N GLY A 403 4.64 10.06 -15.67
CA GLY A 403 3.80 9.53 -16.74
C GLY A 403 2.81 8.48 -16.24
N GLN A 404 2.19 7.75 -17.18
CA GLN A 404 1.28 6.67 -16.82
C GLN A 404 2.00 5.55 -16.07
N THR A 405 1.32 5.01 -15.07
CA THR A 405 1.74 3.78 -14.38
C THR A 405 1.79 2.61 -15.37
N HIS A 406 2.47 1.53 -14.98
CA HIS A 406 2.63 0.34 -15.81
C HIS A 406 1.28 -0.22 -16.27
N ASN A 407 1.21 -0.63 -17.53
CA ASN A 407 0.07 -1.35 -18.11
C ASN A 407 0.49 -2.79 -18.39
N ASP A 408 -0.02 -3.73 -17.61
CA ASP A 408 0.22 -5.16 -17.82
C ASP A 408 -0.88 -5.86 -18.64
N GLY A 409 -1.82 -5.09 -19.17
CA GLY A 409 -3.01 -5.58 -19.87
C GLY A 409 -4.27 -5.60 -19.03
N ASN A 410 -4.18 -5.59 -17.69
CA ASN A 410 -5.33 -5.59 -16.77
C ASN A 410 -5.51 -4.23 -16.06
N THR A 411 -4.62 -3.27 -16.31
CA THR A 411 -4.63 -1.97 -15.63
C THR A 411 -5.88 -1.15 -15.97
N ILE A 412 -6.67 -0.80 -14.95
CA ILE A 412 -7.83 0.10 -15.08
C ILE A 412 -7.43 1.51 -14.66
N TYR A 413 -7.26 2.40 -15.62
CA TYR A 413 -6.81 3.78 -15.38
C TYR A 413 -7.91 4.68 -14.81
N TYR A 414 -7.61 5.40 -13.74
CA TYR A 414 -8.49 6.42 -13.16
C TYR A 414 -9.00 7.40 -14.23
N GLY A 415 -10.32 7.64 -14.22
CA GLY A 415 -10.98 8.54 -15.15
C GLY A 415 -11.20 8.01 -16.58
N SER A 416 -10.83 6.76 -16.86
CA SER A 416 -11.15 6.10 -18.13
C SER A 416 -12.61 5.62 -18.22
N ASP A 417 -13.04 5.23 -19.42
CA ASP A 417 -14.36 4.60 -19.63
C ASP A 417 -14.46 3.26 -18.88
N GLU A 418 -13.37 2.49 -18.84
CA GLU A 418 -13.32 1.22 -18.10
C GLU A 418 -13.39 1.45 -16.59
N TYR A 419 -12.74 2.48 -16.08
CA TYR A 419 -12.88 2.91 -14.69
C TYR A 419 -14.32 3.29 -14.36
N THR A 420 -15.02 3.96 -15.26
CA THR A 420 -16.46 4.26 -15.04
C THR A 420 -17.26 2.98 -14.88
N CYS A 421 -17.07 1.99 -15.77
CA CYS A 421 -17.79 0.72 -15.73
C CYS A 421 -17.45 -0.16 -14.50
N LEU A 422 -16.15 -0.28 -14.19
CA LEU A 422 -15.65 -1.25 -13.21
C LEU A 422 -15.44 -0.68 -11.82
N VAL A 423 -15.39 0.64 -11.66
CA VAL A 423 -15.22 1.29 -10.36
C VAL A 423 -16.47 2.09 -10.02
N THR A 424 -16.78 3.14 -10.78
CA THR A 424 -17.90 4.04 -10.45
C THR A 424 -19.24 3.30 -10.40
N GLU A 425 -19.60 2.57 -11.47
CA GLU A 425 -20.85 1.81 -11.53
C GLU A 425 -20.83 0.58 -10.61
N HIS A 426 -19.66 0.07 -10.25
CA HIS A 426 -19.55 -1.03 -9.27
C HIS A 426 -19.92 -0.57 -7.86
N MET A 427 -19.48 0.62 -7.47
CA MET A 427 -19.91 1.24 -6.21
C MET A 427 -21.43 1.45 -6.17
N GLU A 428 -22.07 1.76 -7.29
CA GLU A 428 -23.54 1.83 -7.40
C GLU A 428 -24.20 0.44 -7.22
N ARG A 429 -23.60 -0.61 -7.80
CA ARG A 429 -24.07 -2.00 -7.62
C ARG A 429 -23.98 -2.45 -6.15
N ILE A 430 -22.88 -2.12 -5.47
CA ILE A 430 -22.69 -2.42 -4.04
C ILE A 430 -23.76 -1.69 -3.20
N ALA A 431 -23.99 -0.40 -3.47
CA ALA A 431 -24.98 0.40 -2.74
C ALA A 431 -26.44 -0.08 -2.96
N ALA A 432 -26.70 -0.86 -4.01
CA ALA A 432 -28.01 -1.39 -4.34
C ALA A 432 -28.29 -2.81 -3.79
N ARG A 433 -27.36 -3.42 -3.05
CA ARG A 433 -27.43 -4.83 -2.59
C ARG A 433 -28.53 -5.13 -1.57
#